data_AF-A0A2D7VZH9-F1
#
_entry.id   AF-A0A2D7VZH9-F1
#
_cell.length_a   1.000
_cell.length_b   1.000
_cell.length_c   1.000
_cell.angle_alpha   90.00
_cell.angle_beta   90.00
_cell.angle_gamma   90.00
#
_symmetry.space_group_name_H-M   'P 1'
#
loop_
_entity.id
_entity.type
_entity.pdbx_description
1 polymer ?
#
loop_
_entity_poly.entity_id
_entity_poly.type
_entity_poly.pdbx_seq_one_letter_code
_entity_poly.pdbx_strand_id
1 'polypeptide(L)' 'TVLDPFSGTGTTGVVATENGRKYIGIELNPEYIQIASKQLRQPHLSVNN' A
#
# COMPACT_ATOMS: atom_id res chain seq x y z
N THR A 1 9.03 -9.46 2.47
CA THR A 1 8.95 -8.08 1.92
C THR A 1 8.34 -8.18 0.54
N VAL A 2 7.37 -7.31 0.21
CA VAL A 2 6.70 -7.24 -1.10
C VAL A 2 7.21 -5.99 -1.83
N LEU A 3 7.61 -6.14 -3.08
CA LEU A 3 8.01 -5.05 -3.98
C LEU A 3 6.97 -4.92 -5.08
N ASP A 4 6.49 -3.70 -5.30
CA ASP A 4 5.60 -3.36 -6.40
C ASP A 4 6.17 -2.17 -7.19
N PRO A 5 6.79 -2.40 -8.37
CA PRO A 5 7.41 -1.34 -9.16
C PRO A 5 6.41 -0.46 -9.93
N PHE A 6 5.12 -0.81 -9.92
CA PHE A 6 4.03 -0.05 -10.56
C PHE A 6 2.87 0.06 -9.57
N SER A 7 3.19 0.64 -8.40
CA SER A 7 2.34 0.66 -7.22
C SER A 7 0.96 1.27 -7.46
N GLY A 8 0.78 2.13 -8.46
CA GLY A 8 -0.48 2.82 -8.71
C GLY A 8 -1.00 3.48 -7.43
N THR A 9 -2.25 3.21 -7.07
CA THR A 9 -2.89 3.74 -5.85
C THR A 9 -2.54 2.98 -4.57
N GLY A 10 -1.64 1.99 -4.61
CA GLY A 10 -1.05 1.36 -3.42
C GLY A 10 -1.81 0.16 -2.85
N THR A 11 -2.72 -0.45 -3.61
CA THR A 11 -3.56 -1.59 -3.17
C THR A 11 -2.73 -2.81 -2.73
N THR A 12 -1.67 -3.15 -3.47
CA THR A 12 -0.71 -4.21 -3.10
C THR A 12 -0.12 -3.97 -1.71
N GLY A 13 0.19 -2.72 -1.38
CA GLY A 13 0.77 -2.35 -0.09
C GLY A 13 -0.21 -2.42 1.07
N VAL A 14 -1.47 -2.08 0.84
CA VAL A 14 -2.54 -2.27 1.83
C VAL A 14 -2.67 -3.74 2.19
N VAL A 15 -2.87 -4.61 1.19
CA VAL A 15 -3.02 -6.06 1.41
C VAL A 15 -1.76 -6.68 2.02
N ALA A 16 -0.57 -6.26 1.57
CA ALA A 16 0.68 -6.73 2.15
C ALA A 16 0.78 -6.38 3.65
N THR A 17 0.40 -5.15 4.03
CA THR A 17 0.42 -4.69 5.42
C THR A 17 -0.60 -5.44 6.28
N GLU A 18 -1.82 -5.66 5.76
CA GLU A 18 -2.87 -6.46 6.43
C GLU A 18 -2.42 -7.91 6.67
N ASN A 19 -1.59 -8.47 5.78
CA ASN A 19 -1.00 -9.81 5.92
C ASN A 19 0.32 -9.81 6.72
N GLY A 20 0.63 -8.73 7.45
CA GLY A 20 1.81 -8.62 8.29
C GLY A 20 3.13 -8.63 7.50
N ARG A 21 3.11 -8.17 6.24
CA ARG A 21 4.31 -8.07 5.38
C ARG A 21 4.76 -6.62 5.25
N LYS A 22 6.09 -6.43 5.20
CA LYS A 22 6.71 -5.16 4.78
C LYS A 22 6.47 -4.93 3.29
N TYR A 23 6.21 -3.69 2.90
CA TYR A 23 5.91 -3.28 1.53
C TYR A 23 6.85 -2.16 1.06
N ILE A 24 7.22 -2.20 -0.22
CA ILE A 24 7.93 -1.15 -0.95
C ILE A 24 7.20 -0.94 -2.28
N GLY A 25 6.71 0.27 -2.52
CA GLY A 25 6.03 0.67 -3.76
C GLY A 25 6.82 1.73 -4.51
N ILE A 26 6.88 1.61 -5.83
CA ILE A 26 7.44 2.64 -6.73
C ILE A 26 6.32 3.06 -7.69
N GLU A 27 6.12 4.36 -7.83
CA GLU A 27 5.14 4.94 -8.74
C GLU A 27 5.67 6.27 -9.26
N LEU A 28 5.47 6.53 -10.56
CA LEU A 28 5.97 7.72 -11.23
C LEU A 28 4.96 8.87 -11.15
N ASN A 29 3.66 8.56 -11.17
CA ASN A 29 2.62 9.57 -11.13
C ASN A 29 2.50 10.16 -9.70
N PRO A 30 2.81 11.45 -9.50
CA PRO A 30 2.75 12.08 -8.18
C PRO A 30 1.34 12.11 -7.58
N GLU A 31 0.29 12.13 -8.40
CA GLU A 31 -1.09 12.04 -7.91
C GLU A 31 -1.37 10.67 -7.28
N TYR A 32 -0.88 9.60 -7.91
CA TYR A 32 -1.03 8.25 -7.39
C TYR A 32 -0.20 8.04 -6.12
N ILE A 33 0.98 8.64 -6.03
CA ILE A 33 1.76 8.67 -4.78
C ILE A 33 0.97 9.30 -3.62
N GLN A 34 0.24 10.40 -3.86
CA GLN A 34 -0.59 11.04 -2.83
C GLN A 34 -1.74 10.12 -2.37
N ILE A 35 -2.42 9.47 -3.33
CA ILE A 35 -3.50 8.52 -3.05
C ILE A 35 -2.97 7.31 -2.26
N ALA A 36 -1.89 6.68 -2.75
CA ALA A 36 -1.26 5.54 -2.11
C ALA A 36 -0.79 5.87 -0.70
N SER A 37 -0.16 7.03 -0.50
CA SER A 37 0.29 7.48 0.81
C SER A 37 -0.87 7.66 1.80
N LYS A 38 -2.05 8.11 1.34
CA LYS A 38 -3.24 8.22 2.19
C LYS A 38 -3.77 6.84 2.59
N GLN A 39 -3.85 5.90 1.64
CA GLN A 39 -4.32 4.54 1.90
C GLN A 39 -3.38 3.78 2.86
N LEU A 40 -2.07 3.85 2.63
CA LEU A 40 -1.06 3.15 3.43
C LEU A 40 -0.93 3.68 4.86
N ARG A 41 -1.35 4.93 5.13
CA ARG A 41 -1.42 5.49 6.50
C ARG A 41 -2.67 5.06 7.27
N GLN A 42 -3.71 4.64 6.56
CA GLN A 42 -4.95 4.14 7.12
C GLN A 42 -5.22 2.72 6.60
N PRO A 43 -4.30 1.76 6.83
CA PRO A 43 -4.59 0.38 6.48
C PRO A 43 -5.87 0.01 7.23
N HIS A 44 -6.88 -0.43 6.50
CA HIS A 44 -8.13 -0.87 7.10
C HIS A 44 -7.76 -2.13 7.89
N LEU A 45 -7.52 -1.98 9.19
CA LEU A 45 -7.35 -3.11 10.08
C LEU A 45 -8.70 -3.81 10.07
N SER A 46 -8.83 -4.80 9.18
CA SER A 46 -9.86 -5.82 9.28
C SER A 46 -9.67 -6.41 10.67
N VAL A 47 -10.56 -6.02 11.58
CA VAL A 47 -10.60 -6.49 12.95
C VAL A 47 -10.92 -7.97 12.85
N ASN A 48 -9.88 -8.81 12.88
CA ASN A 48 -10.07 -10.25 12.98
C ASN A 48 -10.54 -10.53 14.42
N ASN A 49 -11.81 -10.90 14.51
CA ASN A 49 -12.43 -11.53 15.68
C ASN A 49 -11.87 -12.95 15.87
#